data_AF-A0A1A7NW01-F1
#
_entry.id   AF-A0A1A7NW01-F1
#
_cell.length_a   1.000
_cell.length_b   1.000
_cell.length_c   1.000
_cell.angle_alpha   90.00
_cell.angle_beta   90.00
_cell.angle_gamma   90.00
#
_symmetry.space_group_name_H-M   'P 1'
#
loop_
_entity.id
_entity.type
_entity.pdbx_description
1 polymer ?
#
loop_
_entity_poly.entity_id
_entity_poly.type
_entity_poly.pdbx_seq_one_letter_code
_entity_poly.pdbx_strand_id
1 'polypeptide(L)' 'MTKELIVVKSNNFVEASYKLTLDEMRVLLLTLGVLDPDKPKREFEFTVSDFASRFGVDEKIAYQQVSKAIDKLGGRWAV' A
#
# COMPACT_ATOMS: atom_id res chain seq x y z
N MET A 1 2.01 -3.80 -24.29
CA MET A 1 1.52 -2.52 -23.75
C MET A 1 1.51 -2.61 -22.24
N THR A 2 2.23 -1.74 -21.55
CA THR A 2 2.17 -1.60 -20.09
C THR A 2 0.75 -1.16 -19.72
N LYS A 3 0.00 -2.03 -19.06
CA LYS A 3 -1.36 -1.73 -18.62
C LYS A 3 -1.26 -0.71 -17.49
N GLU A 4 -1.71 0.52 -17.73
CA GLU A 4 -1.76 1.54 -16.67
C GLU A 4 -2.79 1.11 -15.63
N LEU A 5 -2.32 0.83 -14.41
CA LEU A 5 -3.16 0.48 -13.28
C LEU A 5 -3.79 1.76 -12.74
N ILE A 6 -5.10 1.90 -12.96
CA ILE A 6 -5.89 3.02 -12.43
C ILE A 6 -6.52 2.57 -11.12
N VAL A 7 -6.14 3.23 -10.02
CA VAL A 7 -6.72 2.99 -8.69
C VAL A 7 -7.80 4.03 -8.42
N VAL A 8 -9.03 3.58 -8.15
CA VAL A 8 -10.16 4.44 -7.79
C VAL A 8 -10.40 4.34 -6.28
N LYS A 9 -10.60 5.48 -5.62
CA LYS A 9 -10.80 5.56 -4.16
C LYS A 9 -11.93 6.53 -3.84
N SER A 10 -12.63 6.33 -2.73
CA SER A 10 -13.64 7.27 -2.24
C SER A 10 -13.02 8.54 -1.67
N ASN A 11 -13.75 9.66 -1.68
CA ASN A 11 -13.25 10.95 -1.18
C ASN A 11 -12.82 10.86 0.30
N ASN A 12 -13.61 10.19 1.14
CA ASN A 12 -13.28 9.99 2.55
C ASN A 12 -11.92 9.26 2.72
N PHE A 13 -11.61 8.31 1.83
CA PHE A 13 -10.33 7.62 1.85
C PHE A 13 -9.17 8.52 1.40
N VAL A 14 -9.41 9.40 0.42
CA VAL A 14 -8.43 10.40 0.00
C VAL A 14 -8.09 11.35 1.15
N GLU A 15 -9.10 11.83 1.87
CA GLU A 15 -8.91 12.69 3.04
C GLU A 15 -8.16 11.99 4.19
N ALA A 16 -8.52 10.73 4.47
CA ALA A 16 -7.82 9.93 5.47
C ALA A 16 -6.34 9.72 5.11
N SER A 17 -6.03 9.64 3.81
CA SER A 17 -4.66 9.44 3.32
C SER A 17 -3.72 10.60 3.65
N TYR A 18 -4.23 11.82 3.92
CA TYR A 18 -3.39 12.97 4.29
C TYR A 18 -2.63 12.79 5.61
N LYS A 19 -3.07 11.90 6.48
CA LYS A 19 -2.39 11.60 7.74
C LYS A 19 -1.32 10.53 7.59
N LEU A 20 -1.26 9.85 6.44
CA LEU A 20 -0.36 8.73 6.18
C LEU A 20 1.01 9.22 5.71
N THR A 21 2.05 8.48 6.11
CA THR A 21 3.39 8.65 5.53
C THR A 21 3.44 8.07 4.13
N LEU A 22 4.48 8.45 3.37
CA LEU A 22 4.66 7.98 2.00
C LEU A 22 4.72 6.45 1.90
N ASP A 23 5.41 5.79 2.83
CA ASP A 23 5.56 4.33 2.80
C ASP A 23 4.25 3.62 3.15
N GLU A 24 3.46 4.17 4.06
CA GLU A 24 2.11 3.68 4.34
C GLU A 24 1.20 3.79 3.09
N MET A 25 1.28 4.90 2.37
CA MET A 25 0.55 5.07 1.12
C MET A 25 1.02 4.10 0.02
N ARG A 26 2.33 3.82 -0.08
CA ARG A 26 2.89 2.86 -1.05
C ARG A 26 2.41 1.44 -0.77
N VAL A 27 2.40 1.01 0.49
CA VAL A 27 1.86 -0.30 0.90
C VAL A 27 0.37 -0.41 0.52
N LEU A 28 -0.43 0.62 0.81
CA LEU A 28 -1.85 0.64 0.42
C LEU A 28 -2.05 0.65 -1.11
N LEU A 29 -1.22 1.34 -1.88
CA LEU A 29 -1.33 1.35 -3.33
C LEU A 29 -0.99 -0.02 -3.93
N LEU A 30 -0.05 -0.75 -3.33
CA LEU A 30 0.30 -2.09 -3.74
C LEU A 30 -0.90 -3.05 -3.58
N THR A 31 -1.62 -2.95 -2.48
CA THR A 31 -2.82 -3.79 -2.23
C THR A 31 -4.00 -3.36 -3.09
N LEU A 32 -4.26 -2.05 -3.21
CA LEU A 32 -5.35 -1.53 -4.04
C LEU A 32 -5.17 -1.80 -5.53
N GLY A 33 -3.93 -1.97 -6.01
CA GLY A 33 -3.67 -2.35 -7.40
C GLY A 33 -4.05 -3.80 -7.73
N VAL A 34 -4.18 -4.66 -6.71
CA VAL A 34 -4.54 -6.08 -6.84
C VAL A 34 -5.98 -6.34 -6.39
N LEU A 35 -6.59 -5.39 -5.68
CA LEU A 35 -7.97 -5.49 -5.20
C LEU A 35 -8.96 -5.45 -6.38
N ASP A 36 -9.79 -6.49 -6.47
CA ASP A 36 -10.99 -6.50 -7.30
C ASP A 36 -12.15 -5.86 -6.51
N PRO A 37 -12.67 -4.69 -6.94
CA PRO A 37 -13.74 -4.01 -6.21
C PRO A 37 -15.05 -4.82 -6.19
N ASP A 38 -15.29 -5.68 -7.18
CA ASP A 38 -16.49 -6.52 -7.25
C ASP A 38 -16.34 -7.81 -6.43
N LYS A 39 -15.11 -8.16 -6.04
CA LYS A 39 -14.79 -9.35 -5.24
C LYS A 39 -13.86 -8.99 -4.09
N PRO A 40 -14.39 -8.39 -3.01
CA PRO A 40 -13.58 -7.92 -1.90
C PRO A 40 -12.87 -9.08 -1.19
N LYS A 41 -11.57 -9.22 -1.42
CA LYS A 41 -10.68 -10.05 -0.60
C LYS A 41 -10.29 -9.29 0.66
N ARG A 42 -10.26 -10.00 1.79
CA ARG A 42 -9.81 -9.44 3.08
C ARG A 42 -8.32 -9.63 3.32
N GLU A 43 -7.71 -10.58 2.64
CA GLU A 43 -6.30 -10.93 2.78
C GLU A 43 -5.54 -10.49 1.53
N PHE A 44 -4.42 -9.82 1.77
CA PHE A 44 -3.50 -9.35 0.74
C PHE A 44 -2.11 -9.83 1.07
N GLU A 45 -1.51 -10.52 0.12
CA GLU A 45 -0.13 -10.97 0.19
C GLU A 45 0.68 -10.23 -0.87
N PHE A 46 1.88 -9.82 -0.49
CA PHE A 46 2.84 -9.21 -1.39
C PHE A 46 4.25 -9.49 -0.88
N THR A 47 5.24 -9.46 -1.78
CA THR A 47 6.64 -9.59 -1.37
C THR A 47 7.30 -8.22 -1.22
N VAL A 48 8.32 -8.14 -0.37
CA VAL A 48 9.13 -6.92 -0.21
C VAL A 48 9.84 -6.57 -1.52
N SER A 49 10.18 -7.56 -2.35
CA SER A 49 10.73 -7.37 -3.68
C SER A 49 9.73 -6.70 -4.63
N ASP A 50 8.43 -7.05 -4.55
CA ASP A 50 7.39 -6.36 -5.33
C ASP A 50 7.29 -4.89 -4.93
N PHE A 51 7.36 -4.60 -3.63
CA PHE A 51 7.38 -3.22 -3.13
C PHE A 51 8.61 -2.45 -3.63
N ALA A 52 9.81 -3.05 -3.52
CA ALA A 52 11.06 -2.43 -3.93
C ALA A 52 11.10 -2.14 -5.43
N SER A 53 10.72 -3.12 -6.25
CA SER A 53 10.68 -2.99 -7.71
C SER A 53 9.61 -1.99 -8.18
N ARG A 54 8.44 -1.96 -7.54
CA ARG A 54 7.34 -1.08 -7.94
C ARG A 54 7.58 0.39 -7.62
N PHE A 55 8.26 0.66 -6.50
CA PHE A 55 8.48 2.02 -6.00
C PHE A 55 9.93 2.50 -6.07
N GLY A 56 10.85 1.70 -6.62
CA GLY A 56 12.26 2.04 -6.79
C GLY A 56 13.01 2.20 -5.46
N VAL A 57 12.69 1.37 -4.48
CA VAL A 57 13.31 1.40 -3.14
C VAL A 57 14.50 0.44 -3.10
N ASP A 58 15.57 0.81 -2.40
CA ASP A 58 16.72 -0.07 -2.17
C ASP A 58 16.29 -1.30 -1.35
N GLU A 59 16.50 -2.50 -1.90
CA GLU A 59 16.14 -3.78 -1.30
C GLU A 59 16.74 -3.97 0.11
N LYS A 60 17.91 -3.38 0.38
CA LYS A 60 18.57 -3.46 1.70
C LYS A 60 17.76 -2.80 2.81
N ILE A 61 17.01 -1.75 2.48
CA ILE A 61 16.20 -0.99 3.44
C ILE A 61 14.70 -1.26 3.28
N ALA A 62 14.28 -1.84 2.15
CA ALA A 62 12.88 -2.06 1.81
C ALA A 62 12.14 -2.86 2.89
N TYR A 63 12.77 -3.91 3.44
CA TYR A 63 12.17 -4.71 4.52
C TYR A 63 11.85 -3.85 5.75
N GLN A 64 12.80 -3.03 6.19
CA GLN A 64 12.61 -2.17 7.36
C GLN A 64 11.55 -1.09 7.11
N GLN A 65 11.47 -0.54 5.89
CA GLN A 65 10.45 0.44 5.51
C GLN A 65 9.05 -0.19 5.53
N VAL A 66 8.88 -1.36 4.90
CA VAL A 66 7.61 -2.07 4.86
C VAL A 66 7.15 -2.45 6.28
N SER A 67 8.04 -3.01 7.11
CA SER A 67 7.70 -3.36 8.50
C SER A 67 7.21 -2.14 9.29
N LYS A 68 7.95 -1.03 9.24
CA LYS A 68 7.56 0.21 9.93
C LYS A 68 6.26 0.79 9.41
N ALA A 69 6.00 0.69 8.11
CA ALA A 69 4.77 1.16 7.50
C ALA A 69 3.56 0.33 7.97
N ILE A 70 3.68 -1.00 8.02
CA ILE A 70 2.64 -1.90 8.51
C ILE A 70 2.34 -1.64 9.99
N ASP A 71 3.37 -1.50 10.83
CA ASP A 71 3.19 -1.22 12.26
C ASP A 71 2.44 0.10 12.50
N LYS A 72 2.80 1.15 11.75
CA LYS A 72 2.12 2.45 11.82
C LYS A 72 0.67 2.37 11.31
N LEU A 73 0.42 1.67 10.21
CA LEU A 73 -0.93 1.49 9.67
C LEU A 73 -1.83 0.76 10.67
N GLY A 74 -1.35 -0.32 11.27
CA GLY A 74 -2.08 -1.07 12.29
C GLY A 74 -2.39 -0.22 13.53
N GLY A 75 -1.46 0.63 13.95
CA GLY A 75 -1.65 1.55 15.07
C GLY A 75 -2.73 2.63 14.83
N ARG A 76 -3.04 2.97 13.58
CA ARG A 76 -4.05 4.01 13.25
C ARG A 76 -5.49 3.53 13.38
N TRP A 77 -5.72 2.23 13.28
CA TRP A 77 -7.03 1.62 13.52
C TRP A 77 -7.35 1.52 15.02
N ALA A 78 -6.32 1.43 15.86
CA ALA A 78 -6.46 1.18 17.29
C ALA A 78 -6.80 2.42 18.14
N VAL A 79 -7.22 3.52 17.52
CA VAL A 79 -7.52 4.81 18.18
C VAL A 79 -8.91 5.30 17.83
#